data_AF-A0A1F1L0E8-F1
#
_entry.id   AF-A0A1F1L0E8-F1
#
_cell.length_a   1.000
_cell.length_b   1.000
_cell.length_c   1.000
_cell.angle_alpha   90.00
_cell.angle_beta   90.00
_cell.angle_gamma   90.00
#
_symmetry.space_group_name_H-M   'P 1'
#
loop_
_entity.id
_entity.type
_entity.pdbx_description
1 polymer ?
#
loop_
_entity_poly.entity_id
_entity_poly.type
_entity_poly.pdbx_seq_one_letter_code
_entity_poly.pdbx_strand_id
1 'polypeptide(L)'
;MSLVATTANSAATATTPPRPARTPAPVVFGLIGIIAVGFILFPIIALAVRVPWARMGEILARPEVHDLLKVSLAAAAQSTVLTMILGTGLAVWMQQLGRGGLAARLLVFLPLAMPPVVGGLALTAAIGRRGLLGPWLEAMDLHFAFAFPGVVVAQMFVSLPFVVVAVDSALRQIDGEVLASARGIGMNPGRVLWKVTLPLVAPSIATGAGLAFARSLGEFGTTLTFAGSMPGVTRTMPLGIYLEREVDTEAAYALSAILIGLALVCLALAGLPALVGRKPRQHARTITEMDAERLRELTRPPEDPTPVTVEGTTLPAGRVSAIVGPNGSGKTTLMRRVSGRLRGQVTIGDRVVDDAAGQFVPPHQRRVVMVTQSPGLPPRAGVVEAVTMASRDRALATQLLEAAGLSDLADVDVPSLSGGQAAQVALVRALATRPSVLILDEPLAALDVAAAARWRRFFHASRHDRTVLMVTHNLLDIQRLAEHLVVMESGHSVASGPTSQLLSAPPTEFVARVSGLNRATGTCEIVHSGTARVAACEATLIGATTAQLRPQQEVVVTFQPEDARLSAHPVAQAENCWPGTVQAVEARSINSFLVTLHCPFGQVRVSHAEAPAVGDEVYCQVDPQAVHVSPNEY
;
A
#
# COMPACT_ATOMS: atom_id res chain seq x y z
N MET A 1 2.33 -27.62 65.70
CA MET A 1 1.16 -26.81 65.28
C MET A 1 1.31 -26.51 63.80
N SER A 2 0.47 -27.13 62.98
CA SER A 2 0.43 -27.01 61.53
C SER A 2 0.13 -25.57 61.10
N LEU A 3 0.90 -25.04 60.16
CA LEU A 3 0.46 -23.96 59.29
C LEU A 3 0.48 -24.48 57.86
N VAL A 4 -0.73 -24.58 57.34
CA VAL A 4 -1.13 -25.12 56.06
C VAL A 4 -0.51 -24.31 54.92
N ALA A 5 0.11 -25.03 53.98
CA ALA A 5 0.49 -24.51 52.68
C ALA A 5 -0.77 -24.27 51.85
N THR A 6 -1.20 -23.01 51.71
CA THR A 6 -2.21 -22.62 50.73
C THR A 6 -1.51 -22.23 49.44
N THR A 7 -1.42 -23.19 48.52
CA THR A 7 -1.12 -22.93 47.11
C THR A 7 -2.25 -22.09 46.52
N ALA A 8 -2.03 -20.78 46.42
CA ALA A 8 -2.89 -19.88 45.66
C ALA A 8 -2.70 -20.18 44.17
N ASN A 9 -3.53 -21.11 43.68
CA ASN A 9 -3.71 -21.37 42.26
C ASN A 9 -4.42 -20.14 41.67
N SER A 10 -3.65 -19.19 41.11
CA SER A 10 -4.23 -18.08 40.34
C SER A 10 -4.74 -18.67 39.01
N ALA A 11 -5.96 -19.19 39.05
CA ALA A 11 -6.72 -19.44 37.84
C ALA A 11 -6.87 -18.09 37.14
N ALA A 12 -6.02 -17.85 36.15
CA ALA A 12 -6.15 -16.76 35.21
C ALA A 12 -7.56 -16.86 34.62
N THR A 13 -8.46 -16.01 35.10
CA THR A 13 -9.78 -15.82 34.52
C THR A 13 -9.54 -15.45 33.07
N ALA A 14 -9.77 -16.41 32.17
CA ALA A 14 -9.69 -16.20 30.74
C ALA A 14 -10.72 -15.13 30.38
N THR A 15 -10.29 -13.88 30.38
CA THR A 15 -11.12 -12.73 30.03
C THR A 15 -11.49 -12.93 28.56
N THR A 16 -12.77 -13.23 28.34
CA THR A 16 -13.30 -13.39 26.99
C THR A 16 -12.98 -12.10 26.24
N PRO A 17 -12.25 -12.15 25.12
CA PRO A 17 -11.84 -10.92 24.43
C PRO A 17 -13.08 -10.12 24.05
N PRO A 18 -13.05 -8.78 24.21
CA PRO A 18 -14.20 -7.93 23.90
C PRO A 18 -14.63 -8.15 22.45
N ARG A 19 -15.92 -8.43 22.24
CA ARG A 19 -16.48 -8.56 20.90
C ARG A 19 -16.74 -7.16 20.34
N PRO A 20 -16.46 -6.91 19.05
CA PRO A 20 -16.80 -5.64 18.43
C PRO A 20 -18.31 -5.39 18.55
N ALA A 21 -18.69 -4.19 18.96
CA ALA A 21 -20.09 -3.77 18.98
C ALA A 21 -20.63 -3.78 17.55
N ARG A 22 -21.72 -4.53 17.31
CA ARG A 22 -22.44 -4.49 16.03
C ARG A 22 -23.48 -3.39 16.12
N THR A 23 -23.35 -2.35 15.32
CA THR A 23 -24.42 -1.40 15.06
C THR A 23 -25.43 -2.04 14.11
N PRO A 24 -26.69 -2.26 14.53
CA PRO A 24 -27.69 -2.86 13.65
C PRO A 24 -27.98 -1.92 12.48
N ALA A 25 -28.19 -2.51 11.29
CA ALA A 25 -28.71 -1.75 10.16
C ALA A 25 -30.13 -1.24 10.48
N PRO A 26 -30.58 -0.13 9.86
CA PRO A 26 -31.95 0.33 10.02
C PRO A 26 -32.95 -0.77 9.64
N VAL A 27 -33.99 -0.96 10.46
CA VAL A 27 -34.97 -2.04 10.33
C VAL A 27 -35.59 -2.11 8.93
N VAL A 28 -35.81 -0.95 8.30
CA VAL A 28 -36.34 -0.84 6.92
C VAL A 28 -35.50 -1.63 5.93
N PHE A 29 -34.17 -1.55 6.00
CA PHE A 29 -33.28 -2.32 5.12
C PHE A 29 -33.30 -3.82 5.44
N GLY A 30 -33.54 -4.18 6.71
CA GLY A 30 -33.79 -5.56 7.09
C GLY A 30 -35.05 -6.13 6.45
N LEU A 31 -36.16 -5.39 6.48
CA LEU A 31 -37.43 -5.78 5.86
C LEU A 31 -37.31 -5.90 4.34
N ILE A 32 -36.71 -4.90 3.68
CA ILE A 32 -36.44 -4.93 2.24
C ILE A 32 -35.59 -6.16 1.89
N GLY A 33 -34.56 -6.46 2.68
CA GLY A 33 -33.72 -7.64 2.51
C GLY A 33 -34.51 -8.95 2.58
N ILE A 34 -35.41 -9.09 3.57
CA ILE A 34 -36.27 -10.28 3.70
C ILE A 34 -37.20 -10.43 2.50
N ILE A 35 -37.84 -9.34 2.06
CA ILE A 35 -38.72 -9.36 0.89
C ILE A 35 -37.94 -9.78 -0.36
N ALA A 36 -36.75 -9.22 -0.57
CA ALA A 36 -35.90 -9.56 -1.70
C ALA A 36 -35.45 -11.04 -1.69
N VAL A 37 -35.06 -11.57 -0.53
CA VAL A 37 -34.71 -12.99 -0.37
C VAL A 37 -35.94 -13.87 -0.61
N GLY A 38 -37.10 -13.49 -0.08
CA GLY A 38 -38.36 -14.20 -0.31
C GLY A 38 -38.74 -14.26 -1.79
N PHE A 39 -38.59 -13.16 -2.52
CA PHE A 39 -38.84 -13.09 -3.96
C PHE A 39 -37.95 -14.05 -4.77
N ILE A 40 -36.68 -14.22 -4.38
CA ILE A 40 -35.75 -15.16 -5.03
C ILE A 40 -36.07 -16.61 -4.67
N LEU A 41 -36.33 -16.89 -3.39
CA LEU A 41 -36.50 -18.27 -2.90
C LEU A 41 -37.88 -18.85 -3.19
N PHE A 42 -38.94 -18.04 -3.21
CA PHE A 42 -40.31 -18.53 -3.36
C PHE A 42 -40.53 -19.34 -4.65
N PRO A 43 -40.10 -18.90 -5.86
CA PRO A 43 -40.24 -19.71 -7.07
C PRO A 43 -39.48 -21.04 -7.02
N ILE A 44 -38.30 -21.07 -6.37
CA ILE A 44 -37.50 -22.29 -6.21
C ILE A 44 -38.21 -23.28 -5.29
N ILE A 45 -38.76 -22.78 -4.17
CA ILE A 45 -39.55 -23.59 -3.22
C ILE A 45 -40.82 -24.12 -3.91
N ALA A 46 -41.54 -23.26 -4.64
CA ALA A 46 -42.75 -23.65 -5.36
C ALA A 46 -42.47 -24.73 -6.42
N LEU A 47 -41.36 -24.62 -7.15
CA LEU A 47 -40.89 -25.66 -8.06
C LEU A 47 -40.58 -26.96 -7.30
N ALA A 48 -39.85 -26.90 -6.18
CA ALA A 48 -39.47 -28.07 -5.39
C ALA A 48 -40.68 -28.87 -4.86
N VAL A 49 -41.80 -28.19 -4.57
CA VAL A 49 -43.07 -28.84 -4.18
C VAL A 49 -43.71 -29.60 -5.36
N ARG A 50 -43.50 -29.15 -6.60
CA ARG A 50 -44.04 -29.78 -7.83
C ARG A 50 -43.18 -30.94 -8.35
N VAL A 51 -42.01 -31.18 -7.77
CA VAL A 51 -41.08 -32.24 -8.21
C VAL A 51 -41.61 -33.62 -7.78
N PRO A 52 -41.68 -34.61 -8.70
CA PRO A 52 -42.07 -35.98 -8.37
C PRO A 52 -40.91 -36.75 -7.70
N TRP A 53 -40.63 -36.46 -6.42
CA TRP A 53 -39.49 -37.03 -5.70
C TRP A 53 -39.43 -38.56 -5.70
N ALA A 54 -40.59 -39.24 -5.71
CA ALA A 54 -40.68 -40.70 -5.77
C ALA A 54 -40.15 -41.28 -7.10
N ARG A 55 -40.32 -40.55 -8.22
CA ARG A 55 -39.90 -40.96 -9.57
C ARG A 55 -38.51 -40.43 -9.94
N MET A 56 -37.86 -39.67 -9.05
CA MET A 56 -36.56 -39.04 -9.33
C MET A 56 -35.49 -40.05 -9.74
N GLY A 57 -35.44 -41.20 -9.07
CA GLY A 57 -34.49 -42.28 -9.39
C GLY A 57 -34.70 -42.85 -10.78
N GLU A 58 -35.96 -43.06 -11.18
CA GLU A 58 -36.31 -43.56 -12.52
C GLU A 58 -35.95 -42.55 -13.61
N ILE A 59 -36.23 -41.26 -13.39
CA ILE A 59 -35.91 -40.19 -14.33
C ILE A 59 -34.39 -40.05 -14.47
N LEU A 60 -33.66 -40.10 -13.36
CA LEU A 60 -32.20 -39.99 -13.37
C LEU A 60 -31.52 -41.18 -14.06
N ALA A 61 -32.13 -42.37 -14.02
CA ALA A 61 -31.63 -43.58 -14.66
C ALA A 61 -31.84 -43.61 -16.18
N ARG A 62 -32.60 -42.67 -16.76
CA ARG A 62 -32.83 -42.61 -18.21
C ARG A 62 -31.53 -42.27 -18.95
N PRO A 63 -31.15 -43.01 -20.00
CA PRO A 63 -29.92 -42.78 -20.75
C PRO A 63 -29.87 -41.36 -21.35
N GLU A 64 -31.00 -40.81 -21.78
CA GLU A 64 -31.09 -39.46 -22.33
C GLU A 64 -30.74 -38.39 -21.28
N VAL A 65 -31.12 -38.61 -20.02
CA VAL A 65 -30.83 -37.68 -18.91
C VAL A 65 -29.35 -37.73 -18.55
N HIS A 66 -28.73 -38.90 -18.60
CA HIS A 66 -27.28 -39.03 -18.43
C HIS A 66 -26.50 -38.27 -19.49
N ASP A 67 -26.94 -38.32 -20.75
CA ASP A 67 -26.29 -37.59 -21.84
C ASP A 67 -26.45 -36.07 -21.68
N LEU A 68 -27.65 -35.60 -21.31
CA LEU A 68 -27.88 -34.19 -20.99
C LEU A 68 -26.97 -33.70 -19.85
N LEU A 69 -26.84 -34.48 -18.77
CA LEU A 69 -25.98 -34.16 -17.64
C LEU A 69 -24.51 -34.13 -18.04
N LYS A 70 -24.03 -35.14 -18.78
CA LYS A 70 -22.63 -35.21 -19.25
C LYS A 70 -22.28 -34.02 -20.12
N VAL A 71 -23.08 -33.73 -21.15
CA VAL A 71 -22.83 -32.62 -22.08
C VAL A 71 -22.84 -31.29 -21.32
N SER A 72 -23.80 -31.08 -20.43
CA SER A 72 -23.95 -29.82 -19.69
C SER A 72 -22.81 -29.59 -18.70
N LEU A 73 -22.45 -30.61 -17.92
CA LEU A 73 -21.39 -30.52 -16.92
C LEU A 73 -20.02 -30.40 -17.58
N ALA A 74 -19.75 -31.18 -18.64
CA ALA A 74 -18.51 -31.10 -19.39
C ALA A 74 -18.35 -29.73 -20.06
N ALA A 75 -19.40 -29.22 -20.71
CA ALA A 75 -19.39 -27.90 -21.33
C ALA A 75 -19.17 -26.81 -20.28
N ALA A 76 -19.96 -26.80 -19.19
CA ALA A 76 -19.82 -25.79 -18.15
C ALA A 76 -18.44 -25.81 -17.48
N ALA A 77 -17.88 -26.99 -17.22
CA ALA A 77 -16.53 -27.13 -16.64
C ALA A 77 -15.45 -26.60 -17.59
N GLN A 78 -15.46 -27.01 -18.86
CA GLN A 78 -14.48 -26.55 -19.86
C GLN A 78 -14.61 -25.04 -20.11
N SER A 79 -15.82 -24.54 -20.29
CA SER A 79 -16.12 -23.12 -20.45
C SER A 79 -15.60 -22.32 -19.27
N THR A 80 -15.82 -22.80 -18.03
CA THR A 80 -15.37 -22.10 -16.82
C THR A 80 -13.84 -22.02 -16.76
N VAL A 81 -13.12 -23.12 -17.01
CA VAL A 81 -11.66 -23.12 -16.99
C VAL A 81 -11.10 -22.16 -18.04
N LEU A 82 -11.60 -22.22 -19.27
CA LEU A 82 -11.16 -21.32 -20.34
C LEU A 82 -11.51 -19.85 -20.04
N THR A 83 -12.71 -19.62 -19.49
CA THR A 83 -13.16 -18.29 -19.07
C THR A 83 -12.31 -17.74 -17.93
N MET A 84 -11.88 -18.58 -16.98
CA MET A 84 -10.97 -18.16 -15.91
C MET A 84 -9.64 -17.67 -16.46
N ILE A 85 -9.06 -18.42 -17.41
CA ILE A 85 -7.77 -18.06 -18.04
C ILE A 85 -7.90 -16.76 -18.83
N LEU A 86 -8.87 -16.69 -19.76
CA LEU A 86 -9.07 -15.51 -20.60
C LEU A 86 -9.54 -14.30 -19.79
N GLY A 87 -10.48 -14.49 -18.87
CA GLY A 87 -11.05 -13.41 -18.07
C GLY A 87 -10.06 -12.81 -17.09
N THR A 88 -9.25 -13.65 -16.43
CA THR A 88 -8.16 -13.17 -15.55
C THR A 88 -7.09 -12.46 -16.36
N GLY A 89 -6.68 -13.02 -17.51
CA GLY A 89 -5.73 -12.39 -18.41
C GLY A 89 -6.20 -11.02 -18.90
N LEU A 90 -7.46 -10.94 -19.34
CA LEU A 90 -8.09 -9.69 -19.78
C LEU A 90 -8.16 -8.66 -18.65
N ALA A 91 -8.57 -9.06 -17.45
CA ALA A 91 -8.63 -8.18 -16.28
C ALA A 91 -7.24 -7.62 -15.90
N VAL A 92 -6.19 -8.44 -15.94
CA VAL A 92 -4.81 -8.01 -15.68
C VAL A 92 -4.30 -7.07 -16.77
N TRP A 93 -4.59 -7.36 -18.04
CA TRP A 93 -4.21 -6.50 -19.17
C TRP A 93 -4.91 -5.14 -19.11
N MET A 94 -6.19 -5.10 -18.74
CA MET A 94 -6.96 -3.86 -18.57
C MET A 94 -6.36 -2.88 -17.56
N GLN A 95 -5.58 -3.35 -16.58
CA GLN A 95 -4.88 -2.49 -15.64
C GLN A 95 -3.74 -1.69 -16.30
N GLN A 96 -3.23 -2.15 -17.44
CA GLN A 96 -2.12 -1.52 -18.16
C GLN A 96 -2.59 -0.46 -19.17
N LEU A 97 -3.86 -0.49 -19.56
CA LEU A 97 -4.42 0.38 -20.60
C LEU A 97 -4.71 1.82 -20.14
N GLY A 98 -4.49 2.16 -18.86
CA GLY A 98 -4.76 3.49 -18.31
C GLY A 98 -6.19 3.94 -18.61
N ARG A 99 -6.36 5.05 -19.34
CA ARG A 99 -7.67 5.57 -19.75
C ARG A 99 -8.44 4.62 -20.68
N GLY A 100 -7.75 3.84 -21.52
CA GLY A 100 -8.35 2.84 -22.41
C GLY A 100 -8.99 1.66 -21.66
N GLY A 101 -8.63 1.48 -20.39
CA GLY A 101 -9.23 0.45 -19.54
C GLY A 101 -10.74 0.63 -19.34
N LEU A 102 -11.28 1.86 -19.42
CA LEU A 102 -12.73 2.09 -19.33
C LEU A 102 -13.47 1.52 -20.55
N ALA A 103 -12.95 1.78 -21.75
CA ALA A 103 -13.54 1.28 -22.99
C ALA A 103 -13.53 -0.25 -23.03
N ALA A 104 -12.40 -0.88 -22.66
CA ALA A 104 -12.32 -2.34 -22.54
C ALA A 104 -13.36 -2.90 -21.57
N ARG A 105 -13.60 -2.21 -20.45
CA ARG A 105 -14.59 -2.59 -19.43
C ARG A 105 -16.02 -2.52 -19.95
N LEU A 106 -16.36 -1.49 -20.73
CA LEU A 106 -17.67 -1.36 -21.39
C LEU A 106 -17.88 -2.47 -22.44
N LEU A 107 -16.85 -2.81 -23.22
CA LEU A 107 -16.90 -3.90 -24.19
C LEU A 107 -17.13 -5.26 -23.50
N VAL A 108 -16.54 -5.48 -22.33
CA VAL A 108 -16.77 -6.69 -21.53
C VAL A 108 -18.22 -6.81 -21.06
N PHE A 109 -18.95 -5.71 -20.87
CA PHE A 109 -20.37 -5.76 -20.49
C PHE A 109 -21.31 -6.02 -21.67
N LEU A 110 -20.84 -5.89 -22.91
CA LEU A 110 -21.68 -6.02 -24.10
C LEU A 110 -22.42 -7.38 -24.17
N PRO A 111 -21.80 -8.54 -23.88
CA PRO A 111 -22.50 -9.82 -23.86
C PRO A 111 -23.64 -9.91 -22.83
N LEU A 112 -23.57 -9.13 -21.73
CA LEU A 112 -24.63 -9.11 -20.72
C LEU A 112 -25.84 -8.29 -21.15
N ALA A 113 -25.65 -7.32 -22.05
CA ALA A 113 -26.72 -6.45 -22.55
C ALA A 113 -27.42 -7.04 -23.79
N MET A 114 -26.75 -7.92 -24.52
CA MET A 114 -27.31 -8.51 -25.75
C MET A 114 -28.33 -9.62 -25.44
N PRO A 115 -29.45 -9.67 -26.18
CA PRO A 115 -30.32 -10.84 -26.15
C PRO A 115 -29.54 -12.12 -26.52
N PRO A 116 -29.75 -13.26 -25.85
CA PRO A 116 -28.98 -14.48 -26.10
C PRO A 116 -29.01 -14.96 -27.56
N VAL A 117 -30.16 -14.79 -28.24
CA VAL A 117 -30.31 -15.12 -29.66
C VAL A 117 -29.38 -14.26 -30.53
N VAL A 118 -29.27 -12.96 -30.23
CA VAL A 118 -28.36 -12.04 -30.93
C VAL A 118 -26.91 -12.45 -30.68
N GLY A 119 -26.56 -12.85 -29.45
CA GLY A 119 -25.25 -13.40 -29.14
C GLY A 119 -24.92 -14.65 -29.95
N GLY A 120 -25.88 -15.59 -30.08
CA GLY A 120 -25.70 -16.80 -30.87
C GLY A 120 -25.55 -16.52 -32.36
N LEU A 121 -26.35 -15.60 -32.92
CA LEU A 121 -26.22 -15.15 -34.31
C LEU A 121 -24.87 -14.46 -34.56
N ALA A 122 -24.39 -13.64 -33.62
CA ALA A 122 -23.09 -13.00 -33.71
C ALA A 122 -21.94 -14.02 -33.74
N LEU A 123 -22.01 -15.08 -32.90
CA LEU A 123 -21.04 -16.17 -32.94
C LEU A 123 -21.13 -16.97 -34.25
N THR A 124 -22.33 -17.25 -34.75
CA THR A 124 -22.50 -17.88 -36.07
C THR A 124 -21.87 -17.04 -37.19
N ALA A 125 -22.07 -15.72 -37.15
CA ALA A 125 -21.48 -14.80 -38.12
C ALA A 125 -19.96 -14.69 -37.99
N ALA A 126 -19.41 -14.83 -36.78
CA ALA A 126 -17.97 -14.75 -36.54
C ALA A 126 -17.23 -16.05 -36.87
N ILE A 127 -17.68 -17.17 -36.31
CA ILE A 127 -16.96 -18.47 -36.27
C ILE A 127 -17.80 -19.65 -36.77
N GLY A 128 -18.97 -19.42 -37.35
CA GLY A 128 -19.73 -20.46 -38.05
C GLY A 128 -19.07 -20.86 -39.37
N ARG A 129 -19.56 -21.95 -40.01
CA ARG A 129 -18.98 -22.47 -41.27
C ARG A 129 -18.91 -21.42 -42.40
N ARG A 130 -19.90 -20.53 -42.47
CA ARG A 130 -19.95 -19.40 -43.42
C ARG A 130 -19.63 -18.05 -42.76
N GLY A 131 -19.05 -18.07 -41.56
CA GLY A 131 -18.69 -16.88 -40.81
C GLY A 131 -17.38 -16.26 -41.29
N LEU A 132 -17.05 -15.09 -40.74
CA LEU A 132 -15.85 -14.33 -41.10
C LEU A 132 -14.55 -15.13 -40.93
N LEU A 133 -14.45 -15.93 -39.86
CA LEU A 133 -13.31 -16.79 -39.57
C LEU A 133 -13.47 -18.22 -40.12
N GLY A 134 -14.61 -18.55 -40.72
CA GLY A 134 -14.95 -19.89 -41.20
C GLY A 134 -13.87 -20.54 -42.09
N PRO A 135 -13.40 -19.87 -43.17
CA PRO A 135 -12.39 -20.44 -44.06
C PRO A 135 -11.06 -20.76 -43.37
N TRP A 136 -10.67 -19.95 -42.39
CA TRP A 136 -9.43 -20.15 -41.63
C TRP A 136 -9.56 -21.30 -40.64
N LEU A 137 -10.72 -21.44 -40.01
CA LEU A 137 -11.02 -22.53 -39.09
C LEU A 137 -11.13 -23.87 -39.81
N GLU A 138 -11.74 -23.89 -41.01
CA GLU A 138 -11.83 -25.07 -41.86
C GLU A 138 -10.44 -25.53 -42.34
N ALA A 139 -9.55 -24.60 -42.67
CA ALA A 139 -8.15 -24.93 -42.99
C ALA A 139 -7.37 -25.56 -41.81
N MET A 140 -7.84 -25.35 -40.57
CA MET A 140 -7.27 -25.92 -39.34
C MET A 140 -8.06 -27.15 -38.84
N ASP A 141 -9.05 -27.63 -39.59
CA ASP A 141 -9.97 -28.71 -39.21
C ASP A 141 -10.75 -28.44 -37.90
N LEU A 142 -10.97 -27.16 -37.57
CA LEU A 142 -11.67 -26.72 -36.37
C LEU A 142 -13.14 -26.40 -36.66
N HIS A 143 -14.04 -27.20 -36.10
CA HIS A 143 -15.48 -27.08 -36.31
C HIS A 143 -16.22 -26.69 -35.01
N PHE A 144 -16.84 -25.51 -34.99
CA PHE A 144 -17.57 -25.01 -33.81
C PHE A 144 -19.10 -25.05 -33.99
N ALA A 145 -19.62 -24.64 -35.15
CA ALA A 145 -21.06 -24.66 -35.39
C ALA A 145 -21.60 -26.10 -35.43
N PHE A 146 -22.68 -26.34 -34.70
CA PHE A 146 -23.24 -27.70 -34.51
C PHE A 146 -22.21 -28.70 -33.97
N ALA A 147 -21.33 -28.28 -33.07
CA ALA A 147 -20.34 -29.17 -32.45
C ALA A 147 -20.19 -28.85 -30.96
N PHE A 148 -19.70 -29.81 -30.18
CA PHE A 148 -19.48 -29.64 -28.73
C PHE A 148 -18.56 -28.44 -28.41
N PRO A 149 -17.45 -28.18 -29.13
CA PRO A 149 -16.65 -26.97 -28.94
C PRO A 149 -17.45 -25.67 -29.13
N GLY A 150 -18.49 -25.68 -29.96
CA GLY A 150 -19.38 -24.53 -30.13
C GLY A 150 -20.22 -24.22 -28.89
N VAL A 151 -20.65 -25.25 -28.16
CA VAL A 151 -21.34 -25.09 -26.85
C VAL A 151 -20.39 -24.39 -25.87
N VAL A 152 -19.13 -24.82 -25.83
CA VAL A 152 -18.10 -24.24 -24.97
C VAL A 152 -17.86 -22.77 -25.30
N VAL A 153 -17.69 -22.43 -26.58
CA VAL A 153 -17.47 -21.03 -27.01
C VAL A 153 -18.69 -20.15 -26.74
N ALA A 154 -19.91 -20.65 -26.98
CA ALA A 154 -21.14 -19.92 -26.67
C ALA A 154 -21.26 -19.60 -25.18
N GLN A 155 -20.97 -20.57 -24.32
CA GLN A 155 -20.96 -20.37 -22.87
C GLN A 155 -19.87 -19.39 -22.45
N MET A 156 -18.64 -19.55 -22.94
CA MET A 156 -17.52 -18.62 -22.66
C MET A 156 -17.88 -17.17 -22.99
N PHE A 157 -18.49 -16.93 -24.16
CA PHE A 157 -18.89 -15.59 -24.58
C PHE A 157 -19.80 -14.90 -23.57
N VAL A 158 -20.73 -15.64 -22.98
CA VAL A 158 -21.71 -15.10 -22.03
C VAL A 158 -21.20 -15.11 -20.58
N SER A 159 -20.29 -16.03 -20.23
CA SER A 159 -19.75 -16.18 -18.88
C SER A 159 -18.50 -15.35 -18.60
N LEU A 160 -17.75 -14.94 -19.63
CA LEU A 160 -16.54 -14.11 -19.52
C LEU A 160 -16.69 -12.86 -18.64
N PRO A 161 -17.78 -12.08 -18.75
CA PRO A 161 -17.91 -10.85 -17.97
C PRO A 161 -17.89 -11.10 -16.46
N PHE A 162 -18.41 -12.23 -15.99
CA PHE A 162 -18.47 -12.54 -14.55
C PHE A 162 -17.08 -12.72 -13.92
N VAL A 163 -16.16 -13.41 -14.62
CA VAL A 163 -14.77 -13.54 -14.16
C VAL A 163 -14.07 -12.19 -14.24
N VAL A 164 -14.17 -11.49 -15.37
CA VAL A 164 -13.46 -10.22 -15.58
C VAL A 164 -13.86 -9.20 -14.54
N VAL A 165 -15.16 -9.06 -14.24
CA VAL A 165 -15.68 -8.10 -13.26
C VAL A 165 -15.22 -8.44 -11.85
N ALA A 166 -15.29 -9.73 -11.46
CA ALA A 166 -14.86 -10.17 -10.13
C ALA A 166 -13.35 -9.89 -9.93
N VAL A 167 -12.52 -10.20 -10.92
CA VAL A 167 -11.06 -10.02 -10.86
C VAL A 167 -10.67 -8.55 -10.98
N ASP A 168 -11.26 -7.77 -11.90
CA ASP A 168 -10.97 -6.34 -12.06
C ASP A 168 -11.34 -5.54 -10.80
N SER A 169 -12.47 -5.86 -10.17
CA SER A 169 -12.87 -5.27 -8.89
C SER A 169 -11.85 -5.54 -7.78
N ALA A 170 -11.32 -6.76 -7.71
CA ALA A 170 -10.30 -7.13 -6.73
C ALA A 170 -8.96 -6.45 -7.01
N LEU A 171 -8.51 -6.42 -8.27
CA LEU A 171 -7.27 -5.76 -8.69
C LEU A 171 -7.27 -4.27 -8.34
N ARG A 172 -8.43 -3.60 -8.47
CA ARG A 172 -8.61 -2.18 -8.12
C ARG A 172 -8.51 -1.88 -6.63
N GLN A 173 -8.76 -2.87 -5.78
CA GLN A 173 -8.68 -2.74 -4.31
C GLN A 173 -7.28 -3.02 -3.76
N ILE A 174 -6.35 -3.49 -4.60
CA ILE A 174 -4.98 -3.76 -4.18
C ILE A 174 -4.30 -2.43 -3.84
N ASP A 175 -3.73 -2.35 -2.64
CA ASP A 175 -2.85 -1.25 -2.27
C ASP A 175 -1.63 -1.20 -3.21
N GLY A 176 -1.49 -0.09 -3.94
CA GLY A 176 -0.40 0.13 -4.88
C GLY A 176 0.98 0.03 -4.23
N GLU A 177 1.09 0.29 -2.92
CA GLU A 177 2.35 0.17 -2.19
C GLU A 177 2.85 -1.27 -2.11
N VAL A 178 1.96 -2.27 -2.01
CA VAL A 178 2.35 -3.68 -2.02
C VAL A 178 3.08 -4.03 -3.31
N LEU A 179 2.53 -3.60 -4.45
CA LEU A 179 3.13 -3.86 -5.76
C LEU A 179 4.40 -3.02 -5.98
N ALA A 180 4.42 -1.78 -5.51
CA ALA A 180 5.57 -0.89 -5.65
C ALA A 180 6.75 -1.36 -4.79
N SER A 181 6.49 -1.83 -3.57
CA SER A 181 7.46 -2.43 -2.66
C SER A 181 8.04 -3.74 -3.22
N ALA A 182 7.19 -4.62 -3.77
CA ALA A 182 7.64 -5.84 -4.45
C ALA A 182 8.54 -5.55 -5.66
N ARG A 183 8.23 -4.55 -6.48
CA ARG A 183 9.12 -4.12 -7.57
C ARG A 183 10.42 -3.50 -7.03
N GLY A 184 10.35 -2.72 -5.94
CA GLY A 184 11.52 -2.09 -5.31
C GLY A 184 12.58 -3.11 -4.84
N ILE A 185 12.16 -4.25 -4.29
CA ILE A 185 13.09 -5.35 -3.91
C ILE A 185 13.62 -6.16 -5.11
N GLY A 186 13.39 -5.71 -6.35
CA GLY A 186 13.92 -6.33 -7.57
C GLY A 186 13.05 -7.45 -8.14
N MET A 187 11.78 -7.60 -7.75
CA MET A 187 10.89 -8.55 -8.41
C MET A 187 10.48 -8.02 -9.79
N ASN A 188 10.73 -8.82 -10.84
CA ASN A 188 10.25 -8.51 -12.18
C ASN A 188 8.71 -8.62 -12.27
N PRO A 189 8.06 -8.03 -13.30
CA PRO A 189 6.60 -8.03 -13.41
C PRO A 189 5.97 -9.43 -13.37
N GLY A 190 6.62 -10.44 -13.96
CA GLY A 190 6.14 -11.83 -13.93
C GLY A 190 6.15 -12.43 -12.51
N ARG A 191 7.22 -12.22 -11.74
CA ARG A 191 7.28 -12.68 -10.34
C ARG A 191 6.26 -11.94 -9.48
N VAL A 192 6.07 -10.64 -9.67
CA VAL A 192 5.02 -9.89 -8.96
C VAL A 192 3.64 -10.47 -9.29
N LEU A 193 3.35 -10.76 -10.56
CA LEU A 193 2.08 -11.36 -10.98
C LEU A 193 1.84 -12.70 -10.26
N TRP A 194 2.80 -13.63 -10.34
CA TRP A 194 2.63 -14.99 -9.82
C TRP A 194 2.73 -15.11 -8.30
N LYS A 195 3.60 -14.34 -7.64
CA LYS A 195 3.85 -14.44 -6.18
C LYS A 195 3.05 -13.45 -5.34
N VAL A 196 2.55 -12.37 -5.93
CA VAL A 196 1.84 -11.32 -5.18
C VAL A 196 0.43 -11.11 -5.71
N THR A 197 0.28 -10.78 -6.99
CA THR A 197 -1.02 -10.38 -7.56
C THR A 197 -2.02 -11.53 -7.62
N LEU A 198 -1.68 -12.67 -8.24
CA LEU A 198 -2.60 -13.80 -8.40
C LEU A 198 -3.06 -14.40 -7.06
N PRO A 199 -2.19 -14.66 -6.07
CA PRO A 199 -2.63 -15.11 -4.74
C PRO A 199 -3.57 -14.11 -4.05
N LEU A 200 -3.36 -12.81 -4.27
CA LEU A 200 -4.19 -11.76 -3.68
C LEU A 200 -5.60 -11.74 -4.27
N VAL A 201 -5.75 -11.97 -5.58
CA VAL A 201 -7.05 -12.01 -6.27
C VAL A 201 -7.65 -13.40 -6.40
N ALA A 202 -6.96 -14.45 -5.94
CA ALA A 202 -7.41 -15.84 -6.03
C ALA A 202 -8.85 -16.10 -5.52
N PRO A 203 -9.31 -15.52 -4.39
CA PRO A 203 -10.71 -15.69 -3.98
C PRO A 203 -11.72 -15.10 -4.96
N SER A 204 -11.36 -13.96 -5.58
CA SER A 204 -12.20 -13.30 -6.57
C SER A 204 -12.21 -14.07 -7.90
N ILE A 205 -11.09 -14.71 -8.26
CA ILE A 205 -11.05 -15.68 -9.36
C ILE A 205 -12.01 -16.84 -9.06
N ALA A 206 -11.96 -17.41 -7.85
CA ALA A 206 -12.86 -18.51 -7.47
C ALA A 206 -14.34 -18.10 -7.45
N THR A 207 -14.65 -16.90 -6.95
CA THR A 207 -16.02 -16.36 -7.00
C THR A 207 -16.47 -16.14 -8.44
N GLY A 208 -15.62 -15.54 -9.28
CA GLY A 208 -15.88 -15.35 -10.70
C GLY A 208 -16.09 -16.68 -11.44
N ALA A 209 -15.31 -17.71 -11.09
CA ALA A 209 -15.44 -19.06 -11.63
C ALA A 209 -16.79 -19.70 -11.24
N GLY A 210 -17.21 -19.58 -9.98
CA GLY A 210 -18.51 -20.07 -9.52
C GLY A 210 -19.68 -19.41 -10.26
N LEU A 211 -19.62 -18.09 -10.45
CA LEU A 211 -20.62 -17.34 -11.22
C LEU A 211 -20.61 -17.73 -12.72
N ALA A 212 -19.42 -17.84 -13.32
CA ALA A 212 -19.27 -18.26 -14.71
C ALA A 212 -19.79 -19.68 -14.96
N PHE A 213 -19.54 -20.60 -14.03
CA PHE A 213 -20.04 -21.97 -14.08
C PHE A 213 -21.56 -22.01 -13.95
N ALA A 214 -22.13 -21.32 -12.95
CA ALA A 214 -23.57 -21.22 -12.77
C ALA A 214 -24.25 -20.61 -14.00
N ARG A 215 -23.65 -19.56 -14.58
CA ARG A 215 -24.14 -18.94 -15.81
C ARG A 215 -24.07 -19.90 -17.00
N SER A 216 -23.01 -20.70 -17.11
CA SER A 216 -22.82 -21.67 -18.21
C SER A 216 -23.85 -22.81 -18.14
N LEU A 217 -24.14 -23.31 -16.94
CA LEU A 217 -25.17 -24.33 -16.71
C LEU A 217 -26.57 -23.88 -17.16
N GLY A 218 -26.88 -22.59 -16.96
CA GLY A 218 -28.17 -22.01 -17.34
C GLY A 218 -28.25 -21.49 -18.78
N GLU A 219 -27.18 -21.61 -19.58
CA GLU A 219 -27.18 -21.05 -20.94
C GLU A 219 -28.08 -21.85 -21.89
N PHE A 220 -29.02 -21.15 -22.49
CA PHE A 220 -30.03 -21.71 -23.40
C PHE A 220 -29.95 -21.10 -24.79
N GLY A 221 -30.15 -19.78 -24.92
CA GLY A 221 -30.43 -19.15 -26.21
C GLY A 221 -29.22 -19.05 -27.15
N THR A 222 -28.06 -18.67 -26.63
CA THR A 222 -26.81 -18.55 -27.42
C THR A 222 -26.38 -19.92 -27.94
N THR A 223 -26.41 -20.93 -27.05
CA THR A 223 -26.07 -22.32 -27.39
C THR A 223 -27.02 -22.89 -28.42
N LEU A 224 -28.34 -22.75 -28.25
CA LEU A 224 -29.33 -23.26 -29.21
C LEU A 224 -29.12 -22.66 -30.62
N THR A 225 -28.86 -21.35 -30.67
CA THR A 225 -28.77 -20.60 -31.93
C THR A 225 -27.46 -20.90 -32.69
N PHE A 226 -26.36 -21.17 -31.98
CA PHE A 226 -25.04 -21.40 -32.57
C PHE A 226 -24.65 -22.89 -32.68
N ALA A 227 -24.86 -23.66 -31.61
CA ALA A 227 -24.47 -25.06 -31.50
C ALA A 227 -25.62 -26.06 -31.80
N GLY A 228 -26.85 -25.57 -31.94
CA GLY A 228 -28.02 -26.42 -32.22
C GLY A 228 -28.41 -27.35 -31.05
N SER A 229 -29.14 -28.43 -31.36
CA SER A 229 -29.76 -29.34 -30.37
C SER A 229 -29.54 -30.83 -30.70
N MET A 230 -28.28 -31.26 -30.83
CA MET A 230 -27.98 -32.65 -31.14
C MET A 230 -27.89 -33.50 -29.85
N PRO A 231 -28.72 -34.55 -29.70
CA PRO A 231 -28.62 -35.48 -28.56
C PRO A 231 -27.20 -36.02 -28.39
N GLY A 232 -26.73 -36.13 -27.16
CA GLY A 232 -25.39 -36.66 -26.84
C GLY A 232 -24.20 -35.78 -27.24
N VAL A 233 -24.40 -34.71 -28.02
CA VAL A 233 -23.32 -33.85 -28.53
C VAL A 233 -23.47 -32.40 -28.10
N THR A 234 -24.58 -31.73 -28.45
CA THR A 234 -24.76 -30.29 -28.17
C THR A 234 -25.99 -29.97 -27.33
N ARG A 235 -26.89 -30.94 -27.12
CA ARG A 235 -28.09 -30.74 -26.30
C ARG A 235 -27.73 -30.63 -24.82
N THR A 236 -27.85 -29.42 -24.28
CA THR A 236 -27.66 -29.12 -22.85
C THR A 236 -28.95 -29.28 -22.06
N MET A 237 -28.83 -29.31 -20.73
CA MET A 237 -29.91 -29.53 -19.78
C MET A 237 -31.01 -28.47 -19.87
N PRO A 238 -30.74 -27.15 -20.00
CA PRO A 238 -31.81 -26.15 -20.20
C PRO A 238 -32.67 -26.44 -21.43
N LEU A 239 -32.05 -26.87 -22.53
CA LEU A 239 -32.74 -27.21 -23.76
C LEU A 239 -33.48 -28.54 -23.65
N GLY A 240 -32.91 -29.51 -22.95
CA GLY A 240 -33.58 -30.76 -22.59
C GLY A 240 -34.84 -30.51 -21.75
N ILE A 241 -34.77 -29.66 -20.72
CA ILE A 241 -35.92 -29.25 -19.90
C ILE A 241 -37.01 -28.60 -20.75
N TYR A 242 -36.62 -27.70 -21.67
CA TYR A 242 -37.58 -27.03 -22.56
C TYR A 242 -38.33 -28.02 -23.46
N LEU A 243 -37.61 -28.97 -24.07
CA LEU A 243 -38.20 -30.01 -24.91
C LEU A 243 -39.06 -30.98 -24.08
N GLU A 244 -38.59 -31.39 -22.90
CA GLU A 244 -39.32 -32.31 -22.02
C GLU A 244 -40.60 -31.66 -21.50
N ARG A 245 -40.62 -30.34 -21.27
CA ARG A 245 -41.83 -29.62 -20.85
C ARG A 245 -43.00 -29.81 -21.82
N GLU A 246 -42.73 -29.98 -23.11
CA GLU A 246 -43.75 -30.22 -24.13
C GLU A 246 -44.25 -31.67 -24.15
N VAL A 247 -43.49 -32.59 -23.56
CA VAL A 247 -43.76 -34.05 -23.56
C VAL A 247 -44.25 -34.54 -22.19
N ASP A 248 -43.46 -34.32 -21.15
CA ASP A 248 -43.71 -34.72 -19.76
C ASP A 248 -43.34 -33.56 -18.81
N THR A 249 -44.37 -32.86 -18.32
CA THR A 249 -44.17 -31.71 -17.44
C THR A 249 -43.56 -32.12 -16.09
N GLU A 250 -43.86 -33.31 -15.59
CA GLU A 250 -43.31 -33.80 -14.31
C GLU A 250 -41.82 -34.10 -14.44
N ALA A 251 -41.41 -34.73 -15.55
CA ALA A 251 -40.00 -34.97 -15.85
C ALA A 251 -39.24 -33.64 -16.03
N ALA A 252 -39.85 -32.64 -16.66
CA ALA A 252 -39.26 -31.32 -16.79
C ALA A 252 -39.03 -30.62 -15.43
N TYR A 253 -39.96 -30.75 -14.47
CA TYR A 253 -39.75 -30.26 -13.11
C TYR A 253 -38.62 -30.98 -12.39
N ALA A 254 -38.52 -32.31 -12.52
CA ALA A 254 -37.43 -33.08 -11.94
C ALA A 254 -36.05 -32.66 -12.51
N LEU A 255 -35.94 -32.54 -13.83
CA LEU A 255 -34.71 -32.06 -14.48
C LEU A 255 -34.34 -30.63 -14.07
N SER A 256 -35.33 -29.75 -13.93
CA SER A 256 -35.13 -28.39 -13.43
C SER A 256 -34.58 -28.38 -12.00
N ALA A 257 -35.10 -29.24 -11.12
CA ALA A 257 -34.63 -29.37 -9.76
C ALA A 257 -33.19 -29.91 -9.69
N ILE A 258 -32.82 -30.86 -10.54
CA ILE A 258 -31.44 -31.35 -10.65
C ILE A 258 -30.50 -30.23 -11.09
N LEU A 259 -30.86 -29.46 -12.13
CA LEU A 259 -30.04 -28.35 -12.62
C LEU A 259 -29.83 -27.28 -11.53
N ILE A 260 -30.90 -26.88 -10.83
CA ILE A 260 -30.83 -25.92 -9.73
C ILE A 260 -29.96 -26.46 -8.58
N GLY A 261 -30.18 -27.71 -8.18
CA GLY A 261 -29.38 -28.36 -7.14
C GLY A 261 -27.88 -28.38 -7.49
N LEU A 262 -27.55 -28.73 -8.73
CA LEU A 262 -26.17 -28.71 -9.23
C LEU A 262 -25.57 -27.30 -9.20
N ALA A 263 -26.33 -26.30 -9.64
CA ALA A 263 -25.89 -24.90 -9.62
C ALA A 263 -25.66 -24.39 -8.18
N LEU A 264 -26.55 -24.72 -7.24
CA LEU A 264 -26.42 -24.37 -5.82
C LEU A 264 -25.21 -25.03 -5.16
N VAL A 265 -25.00 -26.33 -5.40
CA VAL A 265 -23.83 -27.07 -4.89
C VAL A 265 -22.54 -26.43 -5.42
N CYS A 266 -22.49 -26.12 -6.71
CA CYS A 266 -21.30 -25.52 -7.31
C CYS A 266 -21.05 -24.09 -6.79
N LEU A 267 -22.09 -23.27 -6.61
CA LEU A 267 -21.96 -21.94 -6.03
C LEU A 267 -21.50 -22.01 -4.56
N ALA A 268 -22.03 -22.96 -3.79
CA ALA A 268 -21.59 -23.19 -2.40
C ALA A 268 -20.12 -23.60 -2.35
N LEU A 269 -19.69 -24.54 -3.22
CA LEU A 269 -18.29 -24.96 -3.33
C LEU A 269 -17.36 -23.80 -3.70
N ALA A 270 -17.77 -22.92 -4.63
CA ALA A 270 -17.01 -21.74 -5.01
C ALA A 270 -16.92 -20.69 -3.88
N GLY A 271 -17.92 -20.63 -2.99
CA GLY A 271 -17.95 -19.75 -1.82
C GLY A 271 -17.23 -20.26 -0.58
N LEU A 272 -16.91 -21.57 -0.51
CA LEU A 272 -16.23 -22.19 0.65
C LEU A 272 -14.95 -21.46 1.11
N PRO A 273 -14.04 -21.04 0.21
CA PRO A 273 -12.80 -20.36 0.63
C PRO A 273 -13.06 -19.05 1.39
N ALA A 274 -14.14 -18.34 1.05
CA ALA A 274 -14.53 -17.10 1.73
C ALA A 274 -15.13 -17.36 3.13
N LEU A 275 -15.80 -18.50 3.31
CA LEU A 275 -16.43 -18.91 4.57
C LEU A 275 -15.44 -19.52 5.57
N VAL A 276 -14.40 -20.19 5.07
CA VAL A 276 -13.38 -20.88 5.89
C VAL A 276 -12.22 -19.95 6.28
N GLY A 277 -12.12 -18.78 5.66
CA GLY A 277 -11.07 -17.80 5.96
C GLY A 277 -11.08 -17.33 7.41
N ARG A 278 -10.03 -17.65 8.17
CA ARG A 278 -9.84 -17.14 9.53
C ARG A 278 -9.51 -15.65 9.49
N LYS A 279 -10.19 -14.84 10.31
CA LYS A 279 -9.81 -13.44 10.48
C LYS A 279 -8.46 -13.39 11.21
N PRO A 280 -7.46 -12.67 10.66
CA PRO A 280 -6.18 -12.48 11.33
C PRO A 280 -6.42 -11.80 12.69
N ARG A 281 -5.75 -12.30 13.72
CA ARG A 281 -5.81 -11.74 15.08
C ARG A 281 -4.42 -11.28 15.48
N GLN A 282 -4.30 -10.00 15.77
CA GLN A 282 -3.10 -9.43 16.34
C GLN A 282 -2.88 -9.99 17.74
N HIS A 283 -1.68 -10.49 18.00
CA HIS A 283 -1.25 -10.95 19.32
C HIS A 283 -0.02 -10.16 19.72
N ALA A 284 0.03 -9.70 20.98
CA ALA A 284 1.25 -9.16 21.55
C ALA A 284 2.30 -10.28 21.56
N ARG A 285 3.44 -10.04 20.91
CA ARG A 285 4.59 -10.94 20.88
C ARG A 285 5.83 -10.17 21.28
N THR A 286 6.69 -10.82 22.04
CA THR A 286 7.92 -10.22 22.54
C THR A 286 8.90 -10.09 21.38
N ILE A 287 9.53 -8.92 21.24
CA ILE A 287 10.65 -8.72 20.32
C ILE A 287 11.91 -8.86 21.16
N THR A 288 12.79 -9.78 20.77
CA THR A 288 14.04 -10.04 21.48
C THR A 288 15.09 -8.95 21.20
N GLU A 289 16.27 -9.06 21.80
CA GLU A 289 17.38 -8.18 21.45
C GLU A 289 17.83 -8.39 19.99
N MET A 290 18.23 -7.30 19.35
CA MET A 290 18.75 -7.28 17.99
C MET A 290 20.26 -7.46 18.02
N ASP A 291 20.77 -8.43 17.28
CA ASP A 291 22.19 -8.56 16.97
C ASP A 291 22.53 -7.67 15.77
N ALA A 292 22.89 -6.43 16.07
CA ALA A 292 23.15 -5.42 15.05
C ALA A 292 24.37 -5.72 14.19
N GLU A 293 25.39 -6.40 14.73
CA GLU A 293 26.60 -6.77 14.01
C GLU A 293 26.29 -7.90 13.03
N ARG A 294 25.63 -8.96 13.49
CA ARG A 294 25.21 -10.06 12.63
C ARG A 294 24.24 -9.59 11.54
N LEU A 295 23.28 -8.72 11.88
CA LEU A 295 22.37 -8.14 10.90
C LEU A 295 23.11 -7.30 9.86
N ARG A 296 24.14 -6.54 10.28
CA ARG A 296 24.98 -5.75 9.38
C ARG A 296 25.76 -6.64 8.42
N GLU A 297 26.39 -7.72 8.91
CA GLU A 297 27.08 -8.71 8.08
C GLU A 297 26.17 -9.31 7.01
N LEU A 298 24.98 -9.78 7.42
CA LEU A 298 24.02 -10.42 6.53
C LEU A 298 23.43 -9.45 5.48
N THR A 299 23.40 -8.16 5.79
CA THR A 299 22.73 -7.14 4.96
C THR A 299 23.69 -6.20 4.23
N ARG A 300 25.01 -6.41 4.34
CA ARG A 300 26.03 -5.58 3.71
C ARG A 300 25.92 -5.66 2.17
N PRO A 301 25.88 -4.52 1.46
CA PRO A 301 25.87 -4.53 -0.01
C PRO A 301 27.13 -5.20 -0.58
N PRO A 302 27.00 -5.93 -1.69
CA PRO A 302 28.15 -6.53 -2.37
C PRO A 302 28.97 -5.50 -3.18
N GLU A 303 28.38 -4.34 -3.48
CA GLU A 303 28.99 -3.25 -4.25
C GLU A 303 29.23 -2.05 -3.34
N ASP A 304 30.21 -1.21 -3.70
CA ASP A 304 30.49 0.01 -2.97
C ASP A 304 29.30 0.98 -3.01
N PRO A 305 29.13 1.81 -1.96
CA PRO A 305 28.10 2.84 -1.96
C PRO A 305 28.26 3.80 -3.16
N THR A 306 27.15 4.12 -3.81
CA THR A 306 27.13 5.03 -4.97
C THR A 306 26.41 6.33 -4.65
N PRO A 307 26.88 7.49 -5.14
CA PRO A 307 26.16 8.75 -4.98
C PRO A 307 24.85 8.72 -5.77
N VAL A 308 23.88 9.55 -5.38
CA VAL A 308 22.61 9.69 -6.09
C VAL A 308 22.43 11.15 -6.46
N THR A 309 22.23 11.43 -7.75
CA THR A 309 21.92 12.78 -8.23
C THR A 309 20.51 12.81 -8.78
N VAL A 310 19.69 13.73 -8.27
CA VAL A 310 18.30 13.92 -8.68
C VAL A 310 18.04 15.41 -8.90
N GLU A 311 17.65 15.78 -10.12
CA GLU A 311 17.34 17.18 -10.49
C GLU A 311 18.45 18.18 -10.07
N GLY A 312 19.71 17.83 -10.33
CA GLY A 312 20.87 18.65 -9.97
C GLY A 312 21.31 18.57 -8.50
N THR A 313 20.51 17.99 -7.61
CA THR A 313 20.89 17.79 -6.20
C THR A 313 21.64 16.47 -6.05
N THR A 314 22.86 16.51 -5.52
CA THR A 314 23.71 15.31 -5.34
C THR A 314 23.76 14.90 -3.87
N LEU A 315 23.41 13.65 -3.61
CA LEU A 315 23.51 13.00 -2.31
C LEU A 315 24.80 12.16 -2.26
N PRO A 316 25.66 12.36 -1.26
CA PRO A 316 26.97 11.72 -1.19
C PRO A 316 26.87 10.21 -1.00
N ALA A 317 27.81 9.49 -1.60
CA ALA A 317 27.95 8.05 -1.45
C ALA A 317 28.29 7.66 0.00
N GLY A 318 27.71 6.54 0.48
CA GLY A 318 28.13 5.95 1.77
C GLY A 318 27.85 6.84 2.98
N ARG A 319 26.83 7.69 2.86
CA ARG A 319 26.36 8.57 3.92
C ARG A 319 24.85 8.48 4.04
N VAL A 320 24.36 8.78 5.24
CA VAL A 320 22.94 9.04 5.49
C VAL A 320 22.67 10.51 5.20
N SER A 321 21.81 10.75 4.21
CA SER A 321 21.29 12.07 3.88
C SER A 321 19.87 12.23 4.41
N ALA A 322 19.66 13.16 5.33
CA ALA A 322 18.32 13.53 5.79
C ALA A 322 17.67 14.47 4.78
N ILE A 323 16.40 14.22 4.45
CA ILE A 323 15.58 15.06 3.58
C ILE A 323 14.51 15.70 4.45
N VAL A 324 14.58 17.02 4.60
CA VAL A 324 13.72 17.80 5.50
C VAL A 324 12.97 18.88 4.72
N GLY A 325 11.83 19.32 5.25
CA GLY A 325 11.01 20.37 4.64
C GLY A 325 9.55 20.26 5.07
N PRO A 326 8.74 21.32 4.89
CA PRO A 326 7.34 21.32 5.29
C PRO A 326 6.51 20.27 4.55
N ASN A 327 5.30 19.99 5.02
CA ASN A 327 4.38 19.13 4.30
C ASN A 327 4.09 19.73 2.92
N GLY A 328 4.08 18.89 1.88
CA GLY A 328 3.91 19.35 0.50
C GLY A 328 5.19 19.90 -0.18
N SER A 329 6.33 19.98 0.50
CA SER A 329 7.62 20.46 -0.08
C SER A 329 8.19 19.61 -1.23
N GLY A 330 7.65 18.42 -1.49
CA GLY A 330 8.12 17.54 -2.58
C GLY A 330 9.04 16.39 -2.15
N LYS A 331 9.27 16.16 -0.85
CA LYS A 331 10.11 15.05 -0.32
C LYS A 331 9.74 13.68 -0.91
N THR A 332 8.45 13.31 -0.81
CA THR A 332 7.94 12.05 -1.35
C THR A 332 8.05 11.98 -2.87
N THR A 333 7.91 13.12 -3.57
CA THR A 333 8.09 13.20 -5.04
C THR A 333 9.54 12.91 -5.41
N LEU A 334 10.50 13.51 -4.73
CA LEU A 334 11.93 13.28 -4.92
C LEU A 334 12.29 11.80 -4.69
N MET A 335 11.81 11.19 -3.61
CA MET A 335 12.04 9.77 -3.34
C MET A 335 11.40 8.85 -4.40
N ARG A 336 10.21 9.19 -4.88
CA ARG A 336 9.52 8.44 -5.95
C ARG A 336 10.25 8.57 -7.29
N ARG A 337 10.89 9.71 -7.56
CA ARG A 337 11.78 9.89 -8.73
C ARG A 337 13.00 8.98 -8.62
N VAL A 338 13.71 9.00 -7.49
CA VAL A 338 14.90 8.15 -7.28
C VAL A 338 14.56 6.66 -7.43
N SER A 339 13.48 6.20 -6.78
CA SER A 339 13.02 4.81 -6.85
C SER A 339 12.39 4.38 -8.18
N GLY A 340 12.16 5.31 -9.12
CA GLY A 340 11.54 5.03 -10.43
C GLY A 340 10.03 4.82 -10.39
N ARG A 341 9.38 5.26 -9.32
CA ARG A 341 7.91 5.30 -9.20
C ARG A 341 7.33 6.54 -9.89
N LEU A 342 8.13 7.58 -10.08
CA LEU A 342 7.83 8.77 -10.88
C LEU A 342 8.99 9.05 -11.84
N ARG A 343 8.67 9.77 -12.92
CA ARG A 343 9.66 10.27 -13.88
C ARG A 343 10.40 11.49 -13.33
N GLY A 344 11.67 11.62 -13.66
CA GLY A 344 12.52 12.78 -13.36
C GLY A 344 13.98 12.52 -13.70
N GLN A 345 14.82 13.55 -13.77
CA GLN A 345 16.23 13.38 -14.10
C GLN A 345 16.98 12.76 -12.92
N VAL A 346 17.43 11.50 -13.07
CA VAL A 346 18.08 10.75 -12.00
C VAL A 346 19.29 9.98 -12.51
N THR A 347 20.40 10.12 -11.77
CA THR A 347 21.65 9.37 -11.96
C THR A 347 22.03 8.67 -10.67
N ILE A 348 22.45 7.40 -10.75
CA ILE A 348 22.89 6.59 -9.60
C ILE A 348 24.31 6.10 -9.90
N GLY A 349 25.31 6.62 -9.19
CA GLY A 349 26.71 6.48 -9.59
C GLY A 349 26.91 7.03 -10.99
N ASP A 350 27.49 6.24 -11.89
CA ASP A 350 27.70 6.60 -13.30
C ASP A 350 26.50 6.24 -14.21
N ARG A 351 25.43 5.68 -13.64
CA ARG A 351 24.28 5.18 -14.40
C ARG A 351 23.16 6.21 -14.42
N VAL A 352 22.89 6.80 -15.60
CA VAL A 352 21.65 7.54 -15.86
C VAL A 352 20.49 6.53 -15.85
N VAL A 353 19.52 6.71 -14.95
CA VAL A 353 18.39 5.79 -14.80
C VAL A 353 17.07 6.38 -15.30
N ASP A 354 17.01 7.69 -15.51
CA ASP A 354 15.86 8.41 -16.07
C ASP A 354 16.32 9.79 -16.55
N ASP A 355 15.93 10.16 -17.76
CA ASP A 355 16.30 11.43 -18.38
C ASP A 355 15.20 11.97 -19.30
N ALA A 356 15.39 13.21 -19.78
CA ALA A 356 14.49 13.84 -20.73
C ALA A 356 14.57 13.23 -22.15
N ALA A 357 15.65 12.49 -22.46
CA ALA A 357 15.85 11.83 -23.76
C ALA A 357 15.02 10.54 -23.89
N GLY A 358 14.29 10.15 -22.84
CA GLY A 358 13.35 9.03 -22.84
C GLY A 358 13.90 7.76 -22.20
N GLN A 359 15.16 7.76 -21.73
CA GLN A 359 15.71 6.63 -20.98
C GLN A 359 14.89 6.42 -19.70
N PHE A 360 14.57 5.15 -19.39
CA PHE A 360 13.86 4.80 -18.17
C PHE A 360 14.23 3.40 -17.69
N VAL A 361 14.89 3.34 -16.56
CA VAL A 361 15.12 2.09 -15.85
C VAL A 361 13.95 1.87 -14.89
N PRO A 362 13.19 0.77 -14.99
CA PRO A 362 12.07 0.51 -14.09
C PRO A 362 12.57 0.20 -12.66
N PRO A 363 11.74 0.36 -11.61
CA PRO A 363 12.14 0.22 -10.21
C PRO A 363 12.93 -1.08 -9.90
N HIS A 364 12.47 -2.20 -10.44
CA HIS A 364 13.08 -3.53 -10.20
C HIS A 364 14.49 -3.71 -10.80
N GLN A 365 14.98 -2.74 -11.58
CA GLN A 365 16.31 -2.74 -12.19
C GLN A 365 17.19 -1.59 -11.68
N ARG A 366 16.64 -0.67 -10.86
CA ARG A 366 17.39 0.47 -10.31
C ARG A 366 18.32 0.10 -9.16
N ARG A 367 18.12 -1.05 -8.52
CA ARG A 367 18.82 -1.47 -7.29
C ARG A 367 18.64 -0.47 -6.13
N VAL A 368 17.52 0.24 -6.14
CA VAL A 368 17.08 1.16 -5.09
C VAL A 368 15.92 0.51 -4.37
N VAL A 369 16.01 0.40 -3.04
CA VAL A 369 14.90 -0.07 -2.22
C VAL A 369 14.32 1.10 -1.46
N MET A 370 13.00 1.23 -1.50
CA MET A 370 12.25 2.26 -0.78
C MET A 370 11.34 1.59 0.25
N VAL A 371 11.48 2.00 1.51
CA VAL A 371 10.57 1.70 2.60
C VAL A 371 9.76 2.96 2.87
N THR A 372 8.44 2.86 2.73
CA THR A 372 7.52 3.95 3.03
C THR A 372 6.88 3.78 4.40
N GLN A 373 6.12 4.77 4.86
CA GLN A 373 5.31 4.68 6.08
C GLN A 373 4.32 3.49 6.04
N SER A 374 3.87 3.11 4.83
CA SER A 374 3.07 1.90 4.59
C SER A 374 3.99 0.71 4.29
N PRO A 375 4.03 -0.34 5.14
CA PRO A 375 5.02 -1.43 5.01
C PRO A 375 5.07 -2.18 3.67
N GLY A 376 3.99 -2.14 2.87
CA GLY A 376 3.95 -2.74 1.53
C GLY A 376 4.21 -4.25 1.50
N LEU A 377 3.92 -4.95 2.61
CA LEU A 377 4.14 -6.39 2.75
C LEU A 377 3.06 -7.18 1.97
N PRO A 378 3.39 -8.32 1.36
CA PRO A 378 2.44 -9.16 0.63
C PRO A 378 1.37 -9.75 1.59
N PRO A 379 0.08 -9.36 1.48
CA PRO A 379 -0.94 -9.72 2.48
C PRO A 379 -1.32 -11.21 2.54
N ARG A 380 -0.91 -12.00 1.54
CA ARG A 380 -1.20 -13.43 1.44
C ARG A 380 -0.04 -14.33 1.85
N ALA A 381 1.08 -13.73 2.28
CA ALA A 381 2.27 -14.46 2.67
C ALA A 381 2.45 -14.46 4.20
N GLY A 382 3.18 -15.46 4.70
CA GLY A 382 3.80 -15.40 6.02
C GLY A 382 4.98 -14.43 6.05
N VAL A 383 5.40 -13.98 7.23
CA VAL A 383 6.55 -13.08 7.41
C VAL A 383 7.83 -13.67 6.81
N VAL A 384 8.16 -14.92 7.12
CA VAL A 384 9.36 -15.56 6.54
C VAL A 384 9.29 -15.63 5.02
N GLU A 385 8.11 -15.87 4.46
CA GLU A 385 7.92 -15.91 3.01
C GLU A 385 8.07 -14.51 2.39
N ALA A 386 7.52 -13.47 3.03
CA ALA A 386 7.67 -12.09 2.59
C ALA A 386 9.15 -11.64 2.53
N VAL A 387 9.96 -12.03 3.53
CA VAL A 387 11.41 -11.80 3.53
C VAL A 387 12.11 -12.70 2.51
N THR A 388 11.68 -13.96 2.35
CA THR A 388 12.20 -14.89 1.34
C THR A 388 12.00 -14.37 -0.08
N MET A 389 10.91 -13.65 -0.36
CA MET A 389 10.70 -13.01 -1.66
C MET A 389 11.80 -11.99 -2.02
N ALA A 390 12.44 -11.39 -1.01
CA ALA A 390 13.55 -10.45 -1.16
C ALA A 390 14.91 -11.15 -1.15
N SER A 391 15.20 -11.99 -0.15
CA SER A 391 16.48 -12.71 -0.02
C SER A 391 16.67 -13.78 -1.09
N ARG A 392 15.57 -14.32 -1.63
CA ARG A 392 15.51 -15.51 -2.51
C ARG A 392 15.99 -16.80 -1.85
N ASP A 393 16.21 -16.77 -0.54
CA ASP A 393 16.69 -17.88 0.27
C ASP A 393 15.95 -17.85 1.62
N ARG A 394 15.23 -18.94 1.90
CA ARG A 394 14.43 -19.09 3.12
C ARG A 394 15.32 -19.20 4.36
N ALA A 395 16.48 -19.86 4.26
CA ALA A 395 17.40 -20.00 5.39
C ALA A 395 17.99 -18.63 5.76
N LEU A 396 18.40 -17.85 4.77
CA LEU A 396 18.84 -16.48 4.99
C LEU A 396 17.72 -15.59 5.54
N ALA A 397 16.48 -15.76 5.07
CA ALA A 397 15.33 -15.01 5.59
C ALA A 397 15.10 -15.27 7.08
N THR A 398 15.21 -16.52 7.52
CA THR A 398 15.13 -16.89 8.94
C THR A 398 16.27 -16.27 9.75
N GLN A 399 17.52 -16.36 9.27
CA GLN A 399 18.67 -15.76 9.94
C GLN A 399 18.55 -14.22 10.07
N LEU A 400 18.01 -13.55 9.05
CA LEU A 400 17.77 -12.11 9.07
C LEU A 400 16.70 -11.73 10.11
N LEU A 401 15.61 -12.50 10.19
CA LEU A 401 14.58 -12.29 11.20
C LEU A 401 15.14 -12.52 12.61
N GLU A 402 15.97 -13.54 12.78
CA GLU A 402 16.63 -13.84 14.04
C GLU A 402 17.59 -12.73 14.48
N ALA A 403 18.49 -12.30 13.59
CA ALA A 403 19.41 -11.20 13.87
C ALA A 403 18.68 -9.88 14.18
N ALA A 404 17.50 -9.66 13.58
CA ALA A 404 16.67 -8.49 13.86
C ALA A 404 15.85 -8.59 15.18
N GLY A 405 15.89 -9.73 15.88
CA GLY A 405 15.10 -9.99 17.08
C GLY A 405 13.62 -10.30 16.80
N LEU A 406 13.31 -10.78 15.60
CA LEU A 406 11.95 -11.02 15.08
C LEU A 406 11.63 -12.50 14.85
N SER A 407 12.37 -13.44 15.45
CA SER A 407 12.17 -14.88 15.29
C SER A 407 10.73 -15.33 15.55
N ASP A 408 10.11 -14.77 16.61
CA ASP A 408 8.72 -15.07 16.99
C ASP A 408 7.68 -14.62 15.96
N LEU A 409 8.08 -13.82 14.97
CA LEU A 409 7.21 -13.39 13.87
C LEU A 409 7.33 -14.29 12.63
N ALA A 410 8.32 -15.19 12.53
CA ALA A 410 8.63 -15.92 11.30
C ALA A 410 7.42 -16.66 10.68
N ASP A 411 6.62 -17.32 11.53
CA ASP A 411 5.43 -18.10 11.13
C ASP A 411 4.12 -17.31 11.22
N VAL A 412 4.18 -15.99 11.33
CA VAL A 412 3.01 -15.13 11.41
C VAL A 412 2.56 -14.71 10.01
N ASP A 413 1.26 -14.79 9.73
CA ASP A 413 0.67 -14.21 8.53
C ASP A 413 0.76 -12.68 8.58
N VAL A 414 1.21 -12.05 7.48
CA VAL A 414 1.38 -10.60 7.38
C VAL A 414 0.16 -9.78 7.88
N PRO A 415 -1.10 -10.14 7.56
CA PRO A 415 -2.28 -9.42 8.06
C PRO A 415 -2.48 -9.46 9.58
N SER A 416 -1.78 -10.35 10.29
CA SER A 416 -1.87 -10.49 11.76
C SER A 416 -0.84 -9.64 12.50
N LEU A 417 0.02 -8.91 11.81
CA LEU A 417 1.04 -8.05 12.41
C LEU A 417 0.43 -6.75 12.96
N SER A 418 0.99 -6.24 14.05
CA SER A 418 0.77 -4.84 14.47
C SER A 418 1.50 -3.88 13.51
N GLY A 419 1.14 -2.59 13.52
CA GLY A 419 1.80 -1.58 12.69
C GLY A 419 3.33 -1.52 12.90
N GLY A 420 3.77 -1.53 14.17
CA GLY A 420 5.19 -1.54 14.52
C GLY A 420 5.90 -2.84 14.16
N GLN A 421 5.23 -4.00 14.24
CA GLN A 421 5.80 -5.28 13.78
C GLN A 421 5.96 -5.29 12.25
N ALA A 422 4.93 -4.84 11.52
CA ALA A 422 4.96 -4.77 10.07
C ALA A 422 6.04 -3.81 9.55
N ALA A 423 6.24 -2.66 10.22
CA ALA A 423 7.33 -1.73 9.91
C ALA A 423 8.71 -2.39 10.06
N GLN A 424 8.95 -3.12 11.15
CA GLN A 424 10.22 -3.82 11.36
C GLN A 424 10.46 -4.93 10.34
N VAL A 425 9.43 -5.72 10.03
CA VAL A 425 9.52 -6.75 8.98
C VAL A 425 9.78 -6.12 7.60
N ALA A 426 9.20 -4.96 7.30
CA ALA A 426 9.49 -4.24 6.05
C ALA A 426 10.94 -3.74 5.99
N LEU A 427 11.51 -3.26 7.10
CA LEU A 427 12.93 -2.91 7.19
C LEU A 427 13.82 -4.13 6.93
N VAL A 428 13.55 -5.26 7.60
CA VAL A 428 14.31 -6.50 7.37
C VAL A 428 14.20 -6.97 5.92
N ARG A 429 12.99 -6.98 5.36
CA ARG A 429 12.74 -7.34 3.96
C ARG A 429 13.47 -6.42 2.98
N ALA A 430 13.55 -5.13 3.27
CA ALA A 430 14.29 -4.17 2.44
C ALA A 430 15.81 -4.41 2.51
N LEU A 431 16.34 -4.66 3.72
CA LEU A 431 17.76 -4.93 3.92
C LEU A 431 18.19 -6.29 3.37
N ALA A 432 17.28 -7.26 3.30
CA ALA A 432 17.52 -8.59 2.75
C ALA A 432 18.00 -8.59 1.28
N THR A 433 17.69 -7.54 0.52
CA THR A 433 18.19 -7.40 -0.86
C THR A 433 19.61 -6.82 -0.93
N ARG A 434 20.21 -6.49 0.21
CA ARG A 434 21.55 -5.87 0.32
C ARG A 434 21.72 -4.64 -0.59
N PRO A 435 20.83 -3.62 -0.48
CA PRO A 435 20.80 -2.51 -1.43
C PRO A 435 21.95 -1.52 -1.22
N SER A 436 22.58 -1.06 -2.32
CA SER A 436 23.59 0.02 -2.30
C SER A 436 22.96 1.41 -2.08
N VAL A 437 21.68 1.57 -2.44
CA VAL A 437 20.87 2.76 -2.17
C VAL A 437 19.58 2.36 -1.44
N LEU A 438 19.39 2.90 -0.25
CA LEU A 438 18.21 2.67 0.60
C LEU A 438 17.48 3.98 0.86
N ILE A 439 16.18 4.01 0.57
CA ILE A 439 15.31 5.15 0.85
C ILE A 439 14.35 4.79 1.98
N LEU A 440 14.26 5.64 2.99
CA LEU A 440 13.45 5.44 4.19
C LEU A 440 12.53 6.65 4.42
N ASP A 441 11.22 6.44 4.35
CA ASP A 441 10.19 7.44 4.67
C ASP A 441 9.70 7.25 6.11
N GLU A 442 10.16 8.10 7.03
CA GLU A 442 9.82 8.01 8.47
C GLU A 442 9.92 6.59 9.06
N PRO A 443 11.07 5.90 8.88
CA PRO A 443 11.18 4.45 9.15
C PRO A 443 10.93 4.06 10.61
N LEU A 444 11.05 5.02 11.54
CA LEU A 444 10.95 4.78 12.98
C LEU A 444 9.65 5.31 13.60
N ALA A 445 8.79 5.99 12.84
CA ALA A 445 7.62 6.69 13.38
C ALA A 445 6.56 5.74 13.95
N ALA A 446 6.42 4.54 13.36
CA ALA A 446 5.47 3.52 13.80
C ALA A 446 6.02 2.60 14.91
N LEU A 447 7.27 2.81 15.35
CA LEU A 447 7.95 1.96 16.31
C LEU A 447 7.81 2.50 17.74
N ASP A 448 7.77 1.60 18.72
CA ASP A 448 7.93 2.00 20.11
C ASP A 448 9.34 2.55 20.38
N VAL A 449 9.51 3.21 21.53
CA VAL A 449 10.76 3.90 21.90
C VAL A 449 11.96 2.95 21.90
N ALA A 450 11.78 1.71 22.40
CA ALA A 450 12.86 0.74 22.51
C ALA A 450 13.26 0.18 21.14
N ALA A 451 12.28 -0.15 20.29
CA ALA A 451 12.49 -0.60 18.92
C ALA A 451 13.15 0.49 18.07
N ALA A 452 12.69 1.73 18.17
CA ALA A 452 13.30 2.86 17.48
C ALA A 452 14.78 3.05 17.92
N ALA A 453 15.08 2.92 19.22
CA ALA A 453 16.45 2.97 19.71
C ALA A 453 17.34 1.85 19.17
N ARG A 454 16.83 0.61 19.06
CA ARG A 454 17.57 -0.52 18.45
C ARG A 454 17.90 -0.24 16.98
N TRP A 455 16.91 0.17 16.19
CA TRP A 455 17.11 0.48 14.78
C TRP A 455 18.05 1.69 14.55
N ARG A 456 18.00 2.72 15.41
CA ARG A 456 18.98 3.82 15.37
C ARG A 456 20.40 3.33 15.55
N ARG A 457 20.65 2.42 16.50
CA ARG A 457 21.98 1.82 16.71
C ARG A 457 22.45 1.06 15.47
N PHE A 458 21.58 0.26 14.86
CA PHE A 458 21.87 -0.43 13.61
C PHE A 458 22.19 0.53 12.46
N PHE A 459 21.37 1.56 12.24
CA PHE A 459 21.60 2.53 11.17
C PHE A 459 22.88 3.34 11.40
N HIS A 460 23.19 3.69 12.65
CA HIS A 460 24.45 4.33 12.96
C HIS A 460 25.65 3.41 12.67
N ALA A 461 25.59 2.14 13.09
CA ALA A 461 26.67 1.18 12.87
C ALA A 461 26.89 0.87 11.37
N SER A 462 25.82 0.91 10.57
CA SER A 462 25.84 0.61 9.13
C SER A 462 25.84 1.84 8.22
N ARG A 463 26.00 3.06 8.76
CA ARG A 463 25.82 4.33 8.02
C ARG A 463 26.75 4.52 6.81
N HIS A 464 27.88 3.82 6.79
CA HIS A 464 28.86 3.85 5.70
C HIS A 464 28.78 2.66 4.74
N ASP A 465 27.90 1.69 5.00
CA ASP A 465 27.79 0.49 4.17
C ASP A 465 27.02 0.75 2.87
N ARG A 466 26.19 1.80 2.84
CA ARG A 466 25.27 2.11 1.73
C ARG A 466 24.92 3.59 1.72
N THR A 467 24.43 4.08 0.60
CA THR A 467 23.87 5.44 0.49
C THR A 467 22.43 5.43 0.98
N VAL A 468 22.11 6.24 2.00
CA VAL A 468 20.77 6.26 2.62
C VAL A 468 20.11 7.62 2.42
N LEU A 469 18.90 7.64 1.88
CA LEU A 469 18.03 8.81 1.84
C LEU A 469 16.96 8.63 2.92
N MET A 470 16.95 9.48 3.94
CA MET A 470 16.02 9.36 5.06
C MET A 470 15.15 10.60 5.18
N VAL A 471 13.83 10.45 5.04
CA VAL A 471 12.89 11.47 5.48
C VAL A 471 12.60 11.24 6.95
N THR A 472 12.84 12.26 7.76
CA THR A 472 12.50 12.27 9.19
C THR A 472 12.25 13.70 9.64
N HIS A 473 11.33 13.87 10.58
CA HIS A 473 11.10 15.12 11.29
C HIS A 473 11.69 15.10 12.71
N ASN A 474 12.35 14.00 13.10
CA ASN A 474 12.92 13.83 14.43
C ASN A 474 14.37 14.34 14.47
N LEU A 475 14.62 15.38 15.27
CA LEU A 475 15.95 15.98 15.41
C LEU A 475 17.02 14.98 15.88
N LEU A 476 16.66 14.01 16.74
CA LEU A 476 17.60 12.99 17.21
C LEU A 476 18.07 12.10 16.07
N ASP A 477 17.19 11.78 15.12
CA ASP A 477 17.56 10.98 13.95
C ASP A 477 18.49 11.79 13.04
N ILE A 478 18.15 13.07 12.79
CA ILE A 478 18.95 13.97 11.96
C ILE A 478 20.35 14.13 12.56
N GLN A 479 20.47 14.48 13.85
CA GLN A 479 21.75 14.74 14.49
C GLN A 479 22.63 13.49 14.66
N ARG A 480 22.03 12.33 14.95
CA ARG A 480 22.81 11.10 15.22
C ARG A 480 23.12 10.28 13.98
N LEU A 481 22.25 10.32 12.97
CA LEU A 481 22.38 9.47 11.80
C LEU A 481 22.85 10.26 10.57
N ALA A 482 22.31 11.44 10.32
CA ALA A 482 22.50 12.15 9.06
C ALA A 482 23.81 12.96 9.04
N GLU A 483 24.68 12.66 8.08
CA GLU A 483 25.93 13.39 7.84
C GLU A 483 25.74 14.50 6.78
N HIS A 484 24.65 14.41 6.02
CA HIS A 484 24.27 15.37 4.99
C HIS A 484 22.78 15.70 5.12
N LEU A 485 22.42 16.96 4.88
CA LEU A 485 21.05 17.44 4.97
C LEU A 485 20.65 18.09 3.65
N VAL A 486 19.47 17.71 3.15
CA VAL A 486 18.82 18.31 1.98
C VAL A 486 17.52 18.96 2.44
N VAL A 487 17.40 20.27 2.21
CA VAL A 487 16.25 21.07 2.59
C VAL A 487 15.38 21.29 1.35
N MET A 488 14.14 20.83 1.44
CA MET A 488 13.15 20.89 0.36
C MET A 488 12.12 21.98 0.64
N GLU A 489 11.83 22.81 -0.37
CA GLU A 489 10.75 23.78 -0.33
C GLU A 489 10.16 23.98 -1.74
N SER A 490 8.85 24.12 -1.84
CA SER A 490 8.14 24.35 -3.12
C SER A 490 8.57 23.43 -4.28
N GLY A 491 8.87 22.16 -3.98
CA GLY A 491 9.22 21.14 -4.96
C GLY A 491 10.71 21.06 -5.33
N HIS A 492 11.58 21.89 -4.78
CA HIS A 492 13.00 21.96 -5.12
C HIS A 492 13.90 21.93 -3.88
N SER A 493 15.17 21.56 -4.07
CA SER A 493 16.19 21.63 -3.01
C SER A 493 16.67 23.07 -2.86
N VAL A 494 16.41 23.71 -1.72
CA VAL A 494 16.86 25.08 -1.43
C VAL A 494 18.24 25.12 -0.78
N ALA A 495 18.62 24.07 -0.05
CA ALA A 495 19.94 23.93 0.55
C ALA A 495 20.34 22.46 0.62
N SER A 496 21.63 22.19 0.42
CA SER A 496 22.20 20.84 0.45
C SER A 496 23.63 20.92 0.95
N GLY A 497 23.93 20.27 2.08
CA GLY A 497 25.26 20.36 2.68
C GLY A 497 25.44 19.53 3.96
N PRO A 498 26.58 19.69 4.65
CA PRO A 498 26.83 19.02 5.93
C PRO A 498 25.75 19.33 6.96
N THR A 499 25.23 18.30 7.63
CA THR A 499 24.15 18.47 8.62
C THR A 499 24.52 19.47 9.72
N SER A 500 25.76 19.43 10.22
CA SER A 500 26.21 20.34 11.27
C SER A 500 26.13 21.81 10.87
N GLN A 501 26.52 22.14 9.63
CA GLN A 501 26.50 23.51 9.10
C GLN A 501 25.06 24.02 8.93
N LEU A 502 24.19 23.21 8.31
CA LEU A 502 22.80 23.58 8.06
C LEU A 502 21.92 23.57 9.32
N LEU A 503 22.31 22.86 10.38
CA LEU A 503 21.64 22.99 11.68
C LEU A 503 22.16 24.17 12.50
N SER A 504 23.43 24.55 12.37
CA SER A 504 23.99 25.72 13.06
C SER A 504 23.57 27.05 12.44
N ALA A 505 23.40 27.09 11.12
CA ALA A 505 22.91 28.25 10.37
C ALA A 505 21.73 27.80 9.49
N PRO A 506 20.51 27.67 10.06
CA PRO A 506 19.36 27.14 9.35
C PRO A 506 18.96 28.02 8.15
N PRO A 507 18.93 27.46 6.92
CA PRO A 507 18.60 28.22 5.72
C PRO A 507 17.12 28.63 5.70
N THR A 508 16.24 27.85 6.33
CA THR A 508 14.80 28.11 6.37
C THR A 508 14.24 28.05 7.78
N GLU A 509 13.08 28.69 7.97
CA GLU A 509 12.33 28.65 9.24
C GLU A 509 11.96 27.21 9.65
N PHE A 510 11.70 26.35 8.67
CA PHE A 510 11.43 24.93 8.94
C PHE A 510 12.63 24.25 9.60
N VAL A 511 13.84 24.47 9.08
CA VAL A 511 15.07 23.87 9.64
C VAL A 511 15.37 24.45 11.01
N ALA A 512 15.18 25.76 11.19
CA ALA A 512 15.32 26.40 12.50
C ALA A 512 14.39 25.74 13.53
N ARG A 513 13.10 25.57 13.18
CA ARG A 513 12.14 24.91 14.05
C ARG A 513 12.54 23.48 14.42
N VAL A 514 12.97 22.69 13.43
CA VAL A 514 13.45 21.30 13.62
C VAL A 514 14.70 21.26 14.51
N SER A 515 15.65 22.17 14.31
CA SER A 515 16.87 22.29 15.12
C SER A 515 16.63 22.80 16.54
N GLY A 516 15.43 23.30 16.82
CA GLY A 516 15.09 23.89 18.12
C GLY A 516 15.48 25.36 18.27
N LEU A 517 16.03 26.00 17.24
CA LEU A 517 16.47 27.39 17.24
C LEU A 517 15.34 28.37 16.96
N ASN A 518 15.50 29.60 17.44
CA ASN A 518 14.83 30.77 16.89
C ASN A 518 15.64 31.30 15.72
N ARG A 519 14.96 31.87 14.72
CA ARG A 519 15.59 32.40 13.51
C ARG A 519 14.97 33.74 13.14
N ALA A 520 15.83 34.67 12.77
CA ALA A 520 15.46 35.93 12.14
C ALA A 520 16.38 36.20 10.95
N THR A 521 15.89 36.89 9.93
CA THR A 521 16.68 37.35 8.78
C THR A 521 16.77 38.86 8.79
N GLY A 522 17.92 39.39 8.42
CA GLY A 522 18.13 40.84 8.36
C GLY A 522 19.36 41.23 7.57
N THR A 523 19.68 42.51 7.61
CA THR A 523 20.89 43.06 6.99
C THR A 523 21.88 43.50 8.06
N CYS A 524 23.15 43.20 7.86
CA CYS A 524 24.21 43.62 8.77
C CYS A 524 24.44 45.13 8.63
N GLU A 525 24.25 45.89 9.71
CA GLU A 525 24.51 47.34 9.73
C GLU A 525 25.98 47.62 10.02
N ILE A 526 26.46 47.10 11.15
CA ILE A 526 27.78 47.38 11.71
C ILE A 526 28.34 46.09 12.32
N VAL A 527 29.61 45.82 12.06
CA VAL A 527 30.38 44.75 12.71
C VAL A 527 31.46 45.42 13.55
N HIS A 528 31.49 45.15 14.84
CA HIS A 528 32.49 45.70 15.75
C HIS A 528 32.93 44.63 16.75
N SER A 529 34.24 44.38 16.85
CA SER A 529 34.83 43.54 17.92
C SER A 529 34.17 42.15 18.11
N GLY A 530 33.78 41.49 17.01
CA GLY A 530 33.18 40.15 17.05
C GLY A 530 31.67 40.12 17.32
N THR A 531 31.00 41.27 17.41
CA THR A 531 29.54 41.39 17.40
C THR A 531 29.06 42.10 16.13
N ALA A 532 27.88 41.72 15.66
CA ALA A 532 27.20 42.31 14.52
C ALA A 532 25.84 42.87 14.96
N ARG A 533 25.56 44.10 14.55
CA ARG A 533 24.25 44.73 14.66
C ARG A 533 23.48 44.47 13.36
N VAL A 534 22.28 43.93 13.49
CA VAL A 534 21.44 43.44 12.39
C VAL A 534 20.10 44.14 12.40
N ALA A 535 19.74 44.77 11.29
CA ALA A 535 18.40 45.30 11.07
C ALA A 535 17.49 44.19 10.53
N ALA A 536 16.47 43.80 11.29
CA ALA A 536 15.49 42.78 10.91
C ALA A 536 14.07 43.34 11.06
N CYS A 537 13.40 43.59 9.93
CA CYS A 537 12.07 44.22 9.90
C CYS A 537 12.05 45.53 10.70
N GLU A 538 11.24 45.59 11.77
CA GLU A 538 11.08 46.77 12.64
C GLU A 538 11.96 46.71 13.90
N ALA A 539 12.87 45.74 13.99
CA ALA A 539 13.74 45.53 15.14
C ALA A 539 15.23 45.56 14.77
N THR A 540 16.05 45.81 15.78
CA THR A 540 17.49 45.58 15.71
C THR A 540 17.87 44.43 16.63
N LEU A 541 18.70 43.50 16.13
CA LEU A 541 19.32 42.44 16.91
C LEU A 541 20.83 42.64 16.96
N ILE A 542 21.43 42.38 18.11
CA ILE A 542 22.88 42.35 18.29
C ILE A 542 23.28 40.92 18.63
N GLY A 543 24.28 40.39 17.94
CA GLY A 543 24.76 39.04 18.21
C GLY A 543 26.24 38.86 17.93
N ALA A 544 26.82 37.84 18.54
CA ALA A 544 28.17 37.40 18.26
C ALA A 544 28.28 36.85 16.83
N THR A 545 29.39 37.15 16.15
CA THR A 545 29.71 36.59 14.84
C THR A 545 31.18 36.20 14.77
N THR A 546 31.45 35.02 14.20
CA THR A 546 32.80 34.57 13.84
C THR A 546 33.07 34.70 12.35
N ALA A 547 32.06 35.05 11.56
CA ALA A 547 32.16 35.21 10.12
C ALA A 547 32.63 36.62 9.76
N GLN A 548 33.37 36.74 8.66
CA GLN A 548 33.67 38.05 8.08
C GLN A 548 32.44 38.57 7.33
N LEU A 549 31.68 39.42 8.00
CA LEU A 549 30.47 40.06 7.46
C LEU A 549 30.80 41.43 6.89
N ARG A 550 30.10 41.80 5.80
CA ARG A 550 30.16 43.14 5.22
C ARG A 550 28.92 43.94 5.62
N PRO A 551 29.02 45.27 5.77
CA PRO A 551 27.83 46.12 5.86
C PRO A 551 26.89 45.87 4.68
N GLN A 552 25.58 45.90 4.94
CA GLN A 552 24.48 45.58 4.02
C GLN A 552 24.42 44.12 3.54
N GLN A 553 25.27 43.23 4.05
CA GLN A 553 25.16 41.80 3.74
C GLN A 553 23.93 41.19 4.41
N GLU A 554 23.21 40.32 3.69
CA GLU A 554 22.14 39.51 4.28
C GLU A 554 22.71 38.47 5.26
N VAL A 555 22.07 38.39 6.42
CA VAL A 555 22.49 37.55 7.53
C VAL A 555 21.31 36.84 8.17
N VAL A 556 21.61 35.70 8.76
CA VAL A 556 20.69 34.93 9.60
C VAL A 556 21.14 35.08 11.05
N VAL A 557 20.19 35.43 11.91
CA VAL A 557 20.35 35.54 13.36
C VAL A 557 19.67 34.35 14.01
N THR A 558 20.37 33.67 14.92
CA THR A 558 19.86 32.50 15.64
C THR A 558 20.18 32.54 17.13
N PHE A 559 19.33 31.94 17.95
CA PHE A 559 19.53 31.76 19.39
C PHE A 559 18.62 30.64 19.91
N GLN A 560 18.95 30.02 21.05
CA GLN A 560 18.10 28.99 21.63
C GLN A 560 16.93 29.60 22.39
N PRO A 561 15.79 28.90 22.50
CA PRO A 561 14.68 29.33 23.35
C PRO A 561 15.05 29.51 24.83
N GLU A 562 16.04 28.77 25.32
CA GLU A 562 16.53 28.84 26.71
C GLU A 562 17.43 30.05 27.00
N ASP A 563 17.98 30.67 25.96
CA ASP A 563 18.79 31.90 26.07
C ASP A 563 17.90 33.15 26.15
N ALA A 564 16.62 33.02 25.80
CA ALA A 564 15.63 34.07 25.87
C ALA A 564 14.87 34.04 27.21
N ARG A 565 14.45 35.22 27.67
CA ARG A 565 13.66 35.42 28.89
C ARG A 565 12.44 36.28 28.60
N LEU A 566 11.38 36.05 29.37
CA LEU A 566 10.16 36.85 29.34
C LEU A 566 10.13 37.80 30.54
N SER A 567 9.69 39.03 30.31
CA SER A 567 9.39 40.01 31.36
C SER A 567 8.07 40.75 31.06
N ALA A 568 7.38 41.20 32.12
CA ALA A 568 6.15 41.99 31.98
C ALA A 568 6.42 43.45 31.53
N HIS A 569 7.66 43.92 31.71
CA HIS A 569 8.07 45.30 31.43
C HIS A 569 9.38 45.30 30.64
N PRO A 570 9.63 46.36 29.82
CA PRO A 570 10.89 46.48 29.11
C PRO A 570 12.04 46.62 30.10
N VAL A 571 13.14 45.92 29.83
CA VAL A 571 14.35 45.99 30.67
C VAL A 571 15.20 47.17 30.22
N ALA A 572 15.40 48.14 31.12
CA ALA A 572 16.21 49.32 30.81
C ALA A 572 17.64 48.92 30.43
N GLN A 573 18.17 49.52 29.36
CA GLN A 573 19.52 49.27 28.82
C GLN A 573 19.77 47.87 28.24
N ALA A 574 18.74 47.02 28.09
CA ALA A 574 18.89 45.77 27.37
C ALA A 574 19.04 46.03 25.86
N GLU A 575 20.12 45.54 25.26
CA GLU A 575 20.40 45.72 23.83
C GLU A 575 19.44 44.94 22.91
N ASN A 576 19.02 43.75 23.36
CA ASN A 576 18.10 42.86 22.68
C ASN A 576 16.85 42.67 23.53
N CYS A 577 15.90 43.60 23.41
CA CYS A 577 14.63 43.56 24.14
C CYS A 577 13.51 44.09 23.24
N TRP A 578 12.49 43.26 23.01
CA TRP A 578 11.41 43.59 22.08
C TRP A 578 10.05 43.22 22.68
N PRO A 579 8.99 44.00 22.40
CA PRO A 579 7.64 43.59 22.74
C PRO A 579 7.25 42.35 21.92
N GLY A 580 6.37 41.52 22.47
CA GLY A 580 5.79 40.40 21.75
C GLY A 580 4.48 39.94 22.37
N THR A 581 3.60 39.40 21.54
CA THR A 581 2.31 38.87 21.98
C THR A 581 2.37 37.35 22.06
N VAL A 582 1.93 36.77 23.18
CA VAL A 582 1.87 35.32 23.36
C VAL A 582 0.86 34.69 22.41
N GLN A 583 1.31 33.81 21.53
CA GLN A 583 0.47 33.11 20.56
C GLN A 583 0.13 31.68 20.99
N ALA A 584 1.06 30.99 21.65
CA ALA A 584 0.88 29.61 22.10
C ALA A 584 1.79 29.30 23.30
N VAL A 585 1.36 28.35 24.13
CA VAL A 585 2.13 27.83 25.26
C VAL A 585 2.06 26.31 25.25
N GLU A 586 3.23 25.67 25.15
CA GLU A 586 3.37 24.21 25.10
C GLU A 586 4.15 23.70 26.32
N ALA A 587 3.60 22.75 27.08
CA ALA A 587 4.34 22.14 28.18
C ALA A 587 5.47 21.25 27.65
N ARG A 588 6.71 21.53 28.04
CA ARG A 588 7.89 20.69 27.75
C ARG A 588 8.18 19.70 28.87
N SER A 589 8.00 20.13 30.11
CA SER A 589 8.12 19.28 31.30
C SER A 589 7.15 19.77 32.38
N ILE A 590 7.17 19.15 33.56
CA ILE A 590 6.31 19.52 34.69
C ILE A 590 6.45 21.02 35.05
N ASN A 591 7.65 21.60 34.91
CA ASN A 591 7.96 22.99 35.30
C ASN A 591 8.64 23.79 34.18
N SER A 592 8.38 23.46 32.91
CA SER A 592 8.94 24.21 31.78
C SER A 592 7.97 24.23 30.63
N PHE A 593 7.71 25.43 30.13
CA PHE A 593 6.85 25.73 29.02
C PHE A 593 7.67 26.35 27.89
N LEU A 594 7.32 26.00 26.66
CA LEU A 594 7.79 26.69 25.47
C LEU A 594 6.70 27.68 25.06
N VAL A 595 6.99 28.96 25.22
CA VAL A 595 6.09 30.06 24.90
C VAL A 595 6.43 30.57 23.51
N THR A 596 5.47 30.58 22.60
CA THR A 596 5.63 31.15 21.25
C THR A 596 5.08 32.57 21.24
N LEU A 597 5.92 33.52 20.86
CA LEU A 597 5.63 34.94 20.75
C LEU A 597 5.60 35.37 19.28
N HIS A 598 4.80 36.39 18.99
CA HIS A 598 4.97 37.20 17.79
C HIS A 598 5.73 38.48 18.14
N CYS A 599 6.96 38.61 17.64
CA CYS A 599 7.82 39.77 17.80
C CYS A 599 7.93 40.55 16.47
N PRO A 600 8.48 41.79 16.47
CA PRO A 600 8.54 42.63 15.27
C PRO A 600 9.37 42.05 14.10
N PHE A 601 10.20 41.05 14.38
CA PHE A 601 11.05 40.35 13.40
C PHE A 601 10.60 38.91 13.11
N GLY A 602 9.46 38.48 13.65
CA GLY A 602 8.89 37.15 13.40
C GLY A 602 8.47 36.41 14.66
N GLN A 603 8.21 35.10 14.51
CA GLN A 603 7.89 34.23 15.64
C GLN A 603 9.15 33.86 16.43
N VAL A 604 9.06 33.96 17.76
CA VAL A 604 10.15 33.60 18.69
C VAL A 604 9.61 32.65 19.74
N ARG A 605 10.36 31.60 20.04
CA ARG A 605 10.05 30.64 21.10
C ARG A 605 10.94 30.89 22.29
N VAL A 606 10.37 30.92 23.49
CA VAL A 606 11.09 31.19 24.73
C VAL A 606 10.78 30.10 25.74
N SER A 607 11.81 29.56 26.39
CA SER A 607 11.65 28.65 27.51
C SER A 607 11.28 29.44 28.76
N HIS A 608 10.16 29.12 29.39
CA HIS A 608 9.67 29.81 30.57
C HIS A 608 9.20 28.83 31.65
N ALA A 609 9.35 29.21 32.92
CA ALA A 609 8.96 28.37 34.04
C ALA A 609 7.43 28.35 34.26
N GLU A 610 6.77 29.42 33.85
CA GLU A 610 5.33 29.63 34.01
C GLU A 610 4.61 29.62 32.65
N ALA A 611 3.30 29.39 32.67
CA ALA A 611 2.45 29.39 31.48
C ALA A 611 1.68 30.72 31.40
N PRO A 612 2.17 31.71 30.62
CA PRO A 612 1.41 32.94 30.39
C PRO A 612 0.13 32.66 29.60
N ALA A 613 -0.84 33.57 29.62
CA ALA A 613 -2.05 33.41 28.83
C ALA A 613 -1.81 33.77 27.37
N VAL A 614 -2.49 33.06 26.47
CA VAL A 614 -2.50 33.40 25.04
C VAL A 614 -3.16 34.77 24.88
N GLY A 615 -2.48 35.69 24.20
CA GLY A 615 -2.87 37.08 24.05
C GLY A 615 -2.15 38.06 24.99
N ASP A 616 -1.40 37.57 25.99
CA ASP A 616 -0.62 38.44 26.88
C ASP A 616 0.44 39.22 26.09
N GLU A 617 0.61 40.50 26.41
CA GLU A 617 1.72 41.32 25.95
C GLU A 617 2.89 41.20 26.92
N VAL A 618 4.03 40.74 26.40
CA VAL A 618 5.26 40.51 27.17
C VAL A 618 6.47 41.08 26.42
N TYR A 619 7.59 41.21 27.10
CA TYR A 619 8.86 41.57 26.49
C TYR A 619 9.77 40.33 26.44
N CYS A 620 10.36 40.09 25.26
CA CYS A 620 11.36 39.06 25.05
C CYS A 620 12.75 39.68 25.11
N GLN A 621 13.61 39.14 25.98
CA GLN A 621 15.00 39.55 26.13
C GLN A 621 15.93 38.38 25.83
N VAL A 622 17.02 38.60 25.11
CA VAL A 622 18.07 37.60 24.88
C VAL A 622 19.44 38.25 25.04
N ASP A 623 20.39 37.56 25.67
CA ASP A 623 21.76 38.06 25.80
C ASP A 623 22.44 38.14 24.41
N PRO A 624 22.99 39.30 23.98
CA PRO A 624 23.74 39.41 22.73
C PRO A 624 24.85 38.36 22.55
N GLN A 625 25.46 37.86 23.63
CA GLN A 625 26.49 36.82 23.54
C GLN A 625 25.92 35.43 23.19
N ALA A 626 24.64 35.19 23.50
CA ALA A 626 23.94 33.96 23.16
C ALA A 626 23.27 34.01 21.77
N VAL A 627 23.29 35.18 21.13
CA VAL A 627 22.81 35.36 19.76
C VAL A 627 23.95 35.16 18.78
N HIS A 628 23.73 34.33 17.77
CA HIS A 628 24.70 34.06 16.71
C HIS A 628 24.25 34.67 15.38
N VAL A 629 25.15 35.42 14.74
CA VAL A 629 24.95 36.02 13.42
C VAL A 629 25.85 35.35 12.40
N SER A 630 25.25 34.84 11.33
CA SER A 630 25.92 34.13 10.25
C SER A 630 25.49 34.67 8.87
N PRO A 631 26.32 34.53 7.82
CA PRO A 631 25.92 34.87 6.46
C PRO A 631 24.67 34.11 6.04
N ASN A 632 23.74 34.75 5.32
CA ASN A 632 22.69 34.02 4.63
C ASN A 632 23.23 33.52 3.28
N GLU A 633 23.62 32.23 3.21
CA GLU A 633 24.22 31.63 2.00
C GLU A 633 23.20 31.04 1.01
N TYR A 634 21.90 31.05 1.35
CA TYR A 634 20.84 30.33 0.62
C TYR A 634 19.64 31.20 0.27
#